data_AF-A0A2G2WJF8-F1
#
_entry.id   AF-A0A2G2WJF8-F1
#
_cell.length_a   1.000
_cell.length_b   1.000
_cell.length_c   1.000
_cell.angle_alpha   90.00
_cell.angle_beta   90.00
_cell.angle_gamma   90.00
#
_symmetry.space_group_name_H-M   'P 1'
#
loop_
_entity.id
_entity.type
_entity.pdbx_description
1 polymer ?
#
loop_
_entity_poly.entity_id
_entity_poly.type
_entity_poly.pdbx_seq_one_letter_code
_entity_poly.pdbx_strand_id
1 'polypeptide(L)'
;MTTNSESYSLEEIVADHILTRLSVKSLLRYKCVCKHWRDLIKSSNFIRKHYDNESTGARKMVAKFGVDYDTEPEPTRQFHLYLLPDNIYAGCVPRHQRIYYIDGVSDFRDIHGPIDGMFLIEKGHFMDNIRFAWWNPATKESRLIPSAEFELKETFCDCCTYVGS
;
A
#
# COMPACT_ATOMS: atom_id res chain seq x y z
N MET A 1 -8.79 19.39 -37.57
CA MET A 1 -8.54 18.72 -36.28
C MET A 1 -8.36 19.81 -35.24
N THR A 2 -9.45 20.25 -34.60
CA THR A 2 -9.41 21.25 -33.55
C THR A 2 -9.26 20.53 -32.21
N THR A 3 -8.14 20.75 -31.55
CA THR A 3 -7.91 20.36 -30.17
C THR A 3 -8.96 21.04 -29.30
N ASN A 4 -9.89 20.26 -28.74
CA ASN A 4 -10.82 20.74 -27.72
C ASN A 4 -9.97 21.11 -26.49
N SER A 5 -9.70 22.41 -26.33
CA SER A 5 -9.27 22.93 -25.04
C SER A 5 -10.46 22.78 -24.10
N GLU A 6 -10.40 21.80 -23.20
CA GLU A 6 -11.35 21.68 -22.09
C GLU A 6 -11.27 22.98 -21.27
N SER A 7 -12.24 23.87 -21.46
CA SER A 7 -12.42 25.04 -20.63
C SER A 7 -13.00 24.58 -19.30
N TYR A 8 -12.13 24.28 -18.34
CA TYR A 8 -12.55 23.97 -16.98
C TYR A 8 -13.29 25.17 -16.38
N SER A 9 -14.45 24.92 -15.77
CA SER A 9 -15.17 25.94 -15.02
C SER A 9 -14.40 26.37 -13.77
N LEU A 10 -14.65 27.58 -13.25
CA LEU A 10 -14.04 28.04 -12.00
C LEU A 10 -14.37 27.09 -10.84
N GLU A 11 -15.58 26.53 -10.83
CA GLU A 11 -16.05 25.57 -9.84
C GLU A 11 -15.24 24.27 -9.87
N GLU A 12 -14.91 23.77 -11.07
CA GLU A 12 -14.06 22.59 -11.26
C GLU A 12 -12.63 22.83 -10.80
N ILE A 13 -12.05 23.99 -11.11
CA ILE A 13 -10.69 24.35 -10.68
C ILE A 13 -10.63 24.43 -9.14
N VAL A 14 -11.63 25.05 -8.52
CA VAL A 14 -11.71 25.15 -7.05
C VAL A 14 -11.91 23.78 -6.42
N ALA A 15 -12.79 22.94 -6.98
CA ALA A 15 -13.01 21.57 -6.50
C ALA A 15 -11.73 20.73 -6.61
N ASP A 16 -11.01 20.77 -7.74
CA ASP A 16 -9.72 20.11 -7.94
C ASP A 16 -8.76 20.54 -6.82
N HIS A 17 -8.47 21.84 -6.69
CA HIS A 17 -7.54 22.35 -5.68
C HIS A 17 -7.90 22.01 -4.23
N ILE A 18 -9.19 22.05 -3.86
CA ILE A 18 -9.63 21.69 -2.50
C ILE A 18 -9.45 20.20 -2.28
N LEU A 19 -9.93 19.36 -3.20
CA LEU A 19 -9.89 17.92 -3.07
C LEU A 19 -8.44 17.39 -3.10
N THR A 20 -7.54 17.97 -3.91
CA THR A 20 -6.13 17.55 -3.97
C THR A 20 -5.40 17.74 -2.63
N ARG A 21 -5.90 18.59 -1.72
CA ARG A 21 -5.31 18.82 -0.38
C ARG A 21 -5.87 17.90 0.70
N LEU A 22 -6.90 17.11 0.40
CA LEU A 22 -7.54 16.24 1.40
C LEU A 22 -6.79 14.93 1.53
N SER A 23 -6.86 14.31 2.72
CA SER A 23 -6.36 12.93 2.88
C SER A 23 -7.19 11.93 2.08
N VAL A 24 -6.57 10.81 1.68
CA VAL A 24 -7.25 9.72 0.94
C VAL A 24 -8.52 9.25 1.65
N LYS A 25 -8.50 9.14 2.98
CA LYS A 25 -9.69 8.73 3.76
C LYS A 25 -10.86 9.71 3.62
N SER A 26 -10.59 11.01 3.58
CA SER A 26 -11.62 12.02 3.33
C SER A 26 -12.13 11.95 1.89
N LEU A 27 -11.24 11.80 0.92
CA LEU A 27 -11.60 11.63 -0.49
C LEU A 27 -12.52 10.43 -0.73
N LEU A 28 -12.24 9.29 -0.09
CA LEU A 28 -13.10 8.11 -0.20
C LEU A 28 -14.53 8.37 0.28
N ARG A 29 -14.70 9.16 1.36
CA ARG A 29 -16.03 9.57 1.82
C ARG A 29 -16.68 10.55 0.84
N TYR A 30 -15.90 11.45 0.24
CA TYR A 30 -16.43 12.50 -0.64
C TYR A 30 -16.88 12.00 -2.01
N LYS A 31 -16.53 10.76 -2.40
CA LYS A 31 -17.11 10.08 -3.56
C LYS A 31 -18.65 9.93 -3.50
N CYS A 32 -19.28 10.12 -2.33
CA CYS A 32 -20.74 10.07 -2.20
C CYS A 32 -21.44 11.43 -2.35
N VAL A 33 -20.71 12.55 -2.38
CA VAL A 33 -21.30 13.91 -2.39
C VAL A 33 -22.04 14.18 -3.70
N CYS A 34 -21.38 14.00 -4.85
CA CYS A 34 -22.01 14.11 -6.16
C CYS A 34 -21.26 13.26 -7.21
N LYS A 35 -21.88 13.04 -8.38
CA LYS A 35 -21.27 12.28 -9.50
C LYS A 35 -19.98 12.93 -9.98
N HIS A 36 -19.99 14.25 -10.15
CA HIS A 36 -18.84 15.01 -10.62
C HIS A 36 -17.60 14.82 -9.71
N TRP A 37 -17.76 14.95 -8.38
CA TRP A 37 -16.66 14.72 -7.44
C TRP A 37 -16.17 13.28 -7.47
N ARG A 38 -17.09 12.31 -7.57
CA ARG A 38 -16.72 10.90 -7.70
C ARG A 38 -15.87 10.66 -8.94
N ASP A 39 -16.24 11.24 -10.08
CA ASP A 39 -15.56 11.04 -11.35
C ASP A 39 -14.20 11.76 -11.36
N LEU A 40 -14.13 12.98 -10.83
CA LEU A 40 -12.88 13.72 -10.63
C LEU A 40 -11.90 12.92 -9.75
N ILE A 41 -12.35 12.44 -8.58
CA ILE A 41 -11.51 11.66 -7.64
C ILE A 41 -11.04 10.33 -8.26
N LYS A 42 -11.80 9.76 -9.20
CA LYS A 42 -11.42 8.52 -9.90
C LYS A 42 -10.52 8.76 -11.11
N SER A 43 -10.38 10.00 -11.58
CA SER A 43 -9.58 10.31 -12.75
C SER A 43 -8.09 10.09 -12.48
N SER A 44 -7.36 9.58 -13.48
CA SER A 44 -5.90 9.37 -13.39
C SER A 44 -5.15 10.69 -13.16
N ASN A 45 -5.61 11.78 -13.79
CA ASN A 45 -5.04 13.11 -13.63
C ASN A 45 -5.15 13.61 -12.19
N PHE A 46 -6.32 13.47 -11.55
CA PHE A 46 -6.49 13.85 -10.15
C PHE A 46 -5.65 12.98 -9.22
N ILE A 47 -5.62 11.65 -9.44
CA ILE A 47 -4.82 10.72 -8.63
C ILE A 47 -3.35 11.09 -8.68
N ARG A 48 -2.80 11.39 -9.87
CA ARG A 48 -1.42 11.83 -10.04
C ARG A 48 -1.16 13.17 -9.35
N LYS A 49 -2.02 14.17 -9.58
CA LYS A 49 -1.91 15.47 -8.90
C LYS A 49 -1.95 15.33 -7.38
N HIS A 50 -2.81 14.46 -6.85
CA HIS A 50 -2.93 14.19 -5.42
C HIS A 50 -1.68 13.50 -4.86
N TYR A 51 -1.12 12.54 -5.60
CA TYR A 51 0.10 11.83 -5.25
C TYR A 51 1.34 12.74 -5.25
N ASP A 52 1.48 13.59 -6.27
CA ASP A 52 2.61 14.50 -6.44
C ASP A 52 2.54 15.74 -5.53
N ASN A 53 1.41 15.95 -4.84
CA ASN A 53 1.19 17.14 -4.03
C ASN A 53 1.99 17.08 -2.70
N GLU A 54 3.00 17.94 -2.58
CA GLU A 54 3.85 18.09 -1.39
C GLU A 54 3.08 18.36 -0.08
N SER A 55 1.89 18.98 -0.16
CA SER A 55 1.05 19.22 1.03
C SER A 55 0.49 17.93 1.65
N THR A 56 0.57 16.80 0.95
CA THR A 56 0.26 15.48 1.53
C THR A 56 1.39 14.88 2.36
N GLY A 57 2.59 15.49 2.33
CA GLY A 57 3.73 15.26 3.21
C GLY A 57 4.25 13.82 3.22
N ALA A 58 5.48 13.61 2.71
CA ALA A 58 6.16 12.33 2.86
C ALA A 58 6.38 12.01 4.36
N ARG A 59 5.47 11.21 4.93
CA ARG A 59 5.55 10.79 6.32
C ARG A 59 6.46 9.59 6.44
N LYS A 60 7.46 9.71 7.31
CA LYS A 60 8.38 8.61 7.61
C LYS A 60 7.62 7.52 8.35
N MET A 61 7.82 6.28 7.92
CA MET A 61 7.18 5.10 8.48
C MET A 61 8.25 4.09 8.85
N VAL A 62 8.07 3.43 9.98
CA VAL A 62 8.92 2.31 10.42
C VAL A 62 8.04 1.08 10.51
N ALA A 63 8.48 0.00 9.86
CA ALA A 63 7.92 -1.33 10.05
C ALA A 63 8.83 -2.09 11.02
N LYS A 64 8.25 -2.62 12.10
CA LYS A 64 8.93 -3.55 12.99
C LYS A 64 8.38 -4.94 12.74
N PHE A 65 9.28 -5.86 12.38
CA PHE A 65 8.98 -7.27 12.24
C PHE A 65 9.23 -7.97 13.57
N GLY A 66 8.29 -8.82 13.99
CA GLY A 66 8.42 -9.63 15.19
C GLY A 66 7.81 -11.01 14.95
N VAL A 67 8.41 -12.02 15.56
CA VAL A 67 7.82 -13.35 15.68
C VAL A 67 7.34 -13.48 17.11
N ASP A 68 6.05 -13.65 17.29
CA ASP A 68 5.47 -14.06 18.56
C ASP A 68 5.50 -15.58 18.60
N TYR A 69 6.47 -16.13 19.34
CA TYR A 69 6.64 -17.58 19.51
C TYR A 69 5.68 -18.17 20.55
N ASP A 70 4.97 -17.33 21.30
CA ASP A 70 4.09 -17.77 22.38
C ASP A 70 2.67 -18.07 21.87
N THR A 71 2.40 -17.84 20.58
CA THR A 71 1.12 -18.19 19.95
C THR A 71 1.10 -19.67 19.55
N GLU A 72 0.20 -20.46 20.13
CA GLU A 72 -0.10 -21.83 19.68
C GLU A 72 -1.25 -21.83 18.65
N PRO A 73 -1.25 -22.73 17.64
CA PRO A 73 -0.31 -23.83 17.39
C PRO A 73 0.95 -23.45 16.59
N GLU A 74 1.01 -22.25 16.00
CA GLU A 74 2.18 -21.76 15.25
C GLU A 74 2.52 -20.30 15.61
N PRO A 75 3.82 -19.94 15.62
CA PRO A 75 4.26 -18.58 15.90
C PRO A 75 3.59 -17.56 14.96
N THR A 76 3.00 -16.50 15.51
CA THR A 76 2.46 -15.44 14.66
C THR A 76 3.55 -14.45 14.28
N ARG A 77 3.79 -14.25 12.98
CA ARG A 77 4.70 -13.21 12.51
C ARG A 77 3.91 -11.95 12.21
N GLN A 78 3.79 -11.09 13.22
CA GLN A 78 3.11 -9.82 13.08
C GLN A 78 4.13 -8.73 12.74
N PHE A 79 3.68 -7.72 11.98
CA PHE A 79 4.48 -6.51 11.82
C PHE A 79 3.69 -5.30 12.32
N HIS A 80 4.40 -4.45 13.05
CA HIS A 80 3.85 -3.20 13.56
C HIS A 80 4.31 -2.06 12.67
N LEU A 81 3.35 -1.24 12.24
CA LEU A 81 3.63 -0.03 11.50
C LEU A 81 3.49 1.18 12.38
N TYR A 82 4.54 1.97 12.35
CA TYR A 82 4.71 3.16 13.17
C TYR A 82 4.85 4.36 12.25
N LEU A 83 3.90 5.28 12.33
CA LEU A 83 4.05 6.59 11.70
C LEU A 83 4.90 7.47 12.62
N LEU A 84 6.04 7.92 12.11
CA LEU A 84 6.92 8.80 12.85
C LEU A 84 6.39 10.25 12.80
N PRO A 85 6.62 11.04 13.86
CA PRO A 85 6.42 12.48 13.81
C PRO A 85 7.39 13.12 12.79
N ASP A 86 7.06 14.32 12.32
CA ASP A 86 7.86 15.06 11.33
C ASP A 86 9.29 15.31 11.84
N ASN A 87 9.42 15.58 13.14
CA ASN A 87 10.68 15.74 13.86
C ASN A 87 11.00 14.49 14.68
N ILE A 88 12.07 13.80 14.31
CA ILE A 88 12.58 12.61 15.01
C ILE A 88 13.66 13.05 15.99
N TYR A 89 13.56 12.63 17.24
CA TYR A 89 14.54 12.91 18.30
C TYR A 89 14.66 11.70 19.23
N ALA A 90 15.75 11.63 19.98
CA ALA A 90 15.98 10.53 20.92
C ALA A 90 14.82 10.42 21.93
N GLY A 91 14.22 9.24 22.06
CA GLY A 91 13.05 9.00 22.90
C GLY A 91 11.69 9.34 22.27
N CYS A 92 11.64 9.71 20.98
CA CYS A 92 10.36 9.94 20.32
C CYS A 92 9.54 8.64 20.26
N VAL A 93 8.28 8.71 20.72
CA VAL A 93 7.32 7.61 20.58
C VAL A 93 6.55 7.81 19.27
N PRO A 94 6.43 6.78 18.41
CA PRO A 94 5.63 6.91 17.20
C PRO A 94 4.19 7.32 17.49
N ARG A 95 3.65 8.26 16.72
CA ARG A 95 2.32 8.86 17.00
C ARG A 95 1.17 7.89 16.76
N HIS A 96 1.36 6.91 15.89
CA HIS A 96 0.33 5.95 15.53
C HIS A 96 0.93 4.57 15.39
N GLN A 97 0.54 3.67 16.28
CA GLN A 97 0.70 2.24 16.10
C GLN A 97 -0.53 1.74 15.34
N ARG A 98 -0.31 1.16 14.16
CA ARG A 98 -1.33 0.32 13.53
C ARG A 98 -0.80 -1.09 13.45
N ILE A 99 -1.49 -1.97 14.15
CA ILE A 99 -1.36 -3.41 13.95
C ILE A 99 -2.15 -3.71 12.69
N TYR A 100 -1.46 -4.18 11.65
CA TYR A 100 -2.11 -4.68 10.45
C TYR A 100 -2.08 -6.20 10.53
N TYR A 101 -3.25 -6.77 10.80
CA TYR A 101 -3.51 -8.18 10.58
C TYR A 101 -4.03 -8.32 9.15
N ILE A 102 -3.35 -9.12 8.34
CA ILE A 102 -3.84 -9.46 7.00
C ILE A 102 -4.46 -10.84 7.11
N ASP A 103 -5.76 -10.89 6.87
CA ASP A 103 -6.50 -12.15 6.92
C ASP A 103 -5.94 -13.14 5.87
N GLY A 104 -5.66 -14.37 6.30
CA GLY A 104 -5.02 -15.39 5.47
C GLY A 104 -3.52 -15.22 5.22
N VAL A 105 -2.85 -14.30 5.92
CA VAL A 105 -1.38 -14.20 5.90
C VAL A 105 -0.84 -14.08 7.33
N SER A 106 -0.40 -15.22 7.87
CA SER A 106 0.14 -15.37 9.22
C SER A 106 1.67 -15.24 9.30
N ASP A 107 2.35 -15.35 8.15
CA ASP A 107 3.80 -15.25 8.06
C ASP A 107 4.22 -14.30 6.95
N PHE A 108 5.04 -13.31 7.32
CA PHE A 108 5.67 -12.37 6.41
C PHE A 108 7.18 -12.34 6.64
N ARG A 109 7.91 -12.39 5.53
CA ARG A 109 9.37 -12.27 5.50
C ARG A 109 9.82 -10.85 5.27
N ASP A 110 9.19 -10.15 4.33
CA ASP A 110 9.65 -8.84 3.87
C ASP A 110 8.50 -7.98 3.31
N ILE A 111 8.75 -6.68 3.23
CA ILE A 111 7.85 -5.69 2.62
C ILE A 111 8.64 -4.87 1.60
N HIS A 112 8.23 -4.96 0.35
CA HIS A 112 8.85 -4.27 -0.77
C HIS A 112 8.01 -3.06 -1.22
N GLY A 113 8.67 -1.98 -1.63
CA GLY A 113 8.04 -0.77 -2.14
C GLY A 113 8.46 0.51 -1.39
N PRO A 114 7.66 1.60 -1.45
CA PRO A 114 6.36 1.68 -2.12
C PRO A 114 6.46 1.68 -3.66
N ILE A 115 5.47 1.08 -4.31
CA ILE A 115 5.23 1.16 -5.76
C ILE A 115 3.86 1.84 -5.93
N ASP A 116 3.86 3.10 -6.40
CA ASP A 116 2.64 3.93 -6.52
C ASP A 116 1.78 3.97 -5.25
N GLY A 117 2.43 3.99 -4.08
CA GLY A 117 1.78 4.00 -2.76
C GLY A 117 1.25 2.64 -2.28
N MET A 118 1.44 1.58 -3.06
CA MET A 118 1.19 0.19 -2.66
C MET A 118 2.48 -0.49 -2.22
N PHE A 119 2.34 -1.50 -1.36
CA PHE A 119 3.44 -2.33 -0.88
C PHE A 119 3.19 -3.77 -1.30
N LEU A 120 4.26 -4.46 -1.67
CA LEU A 120 4.24 -5.90 -1.87
C LEU A 120 4.72 -6.55 -0.57
N ILE A 121 3.98 -7.54 -0.09
CA ILE A 121 4.31 -8.26 1.12
C ILE A 121 4.64 -9.71 0.74
N GLU A 122 5.79 -10.18 1.17
CA GLU A 122 6.30 -11.53 0.92
C GLU A 122 6.01 -12.44 2.12
N LYS A 123 5.46 -13.63 1.87
CA LYS A 123 5.24 -14.65 2.91
C LYS A 123 6.53 -15.39 3.26
N GLY A 124 6.71 -15.72 4.54
CA GLY A 124 7.87 -16.51 4.99
C GLY A 124 7.72 -18.02 4.85
N HIS A 125 6.50 -18.57 4.96
CA HIS A 125 6.27 -20.00 4.90
C HIS A 125 6.09 -20.48 3.46
N PHE A 126 6.95 -21.42 3.06
CA PHE A 126 7.03 -22.00 1.71
C PHE A 126 5.93 -23.02 1.38
N MET A 127 5.12 -23.43 2.36
CA MET A 127 4.19 -24.55 2.21
C MET A 127 2.90 -24.17 1.47
N ASP A 128 2.50 -22.91 1.51
CA ASP A 128 1.35 -22.40 0.77
C ASP A 128 1.82 -21.74 -0.53
N ASN A 129 1.27 -22.16 -1.68
CA ASN A 129 1.58 -21.65 -3.03
C ASN A 129 1.31 -20.14 -3.25
N ILE A 130 0.96 -19.38 -2.21
CA ILE A 130 0.71 -17.94 -2.28
C ILE A 130 1.88 -17.24 -1.61
N ARG A 131 2.87 -16.83 -2.40
CA ARG A 131 4.09 -16.19 -1.90
C ARG A 131 3.93 -14.69 -1.59
N PHE A 132 2.92 -14.04 -2.16
CA PHE A 132 2.84 -12.58 -2.14
C PHE A 132 1.44 -12.03 -1.92
N ALA A 133 1.35 -10.85 -1.33
CA ALA A 133 0.13 -10.05 -1.22
C ALA A 133 0.41 -8.58 -1.55
N TRP A 134 -0.51 -7.94 -2.26
CA TRP A 134 -0.55 -6.49 -2.38
C TRP A 134 -1.20 -5.89 -1.14
N TRP A 135 -0.62 -4.82 -0.61
CA TRP A 135 -1.16 -4.09 0.52
C TRP A 135 -1.26 -2.59 0.22
N ASN A 136 -2.45 -2.04 0.47
CA ASN A 136 -2.73 -0.62 0.36
C ASN A 136 -2.92 -0.02 1.77
N PRO A 137 -1.91 0.68 2.32
CA PRO A 137 -2.00 1.29 3.66
C PRO A 137 -3.10 2.34 3.79
N ALA A 138 -3.45 3.02 2.68
CA ALA A 138 -4.42 4.10 2.67
C ALA A 138 -5.86 3.58 2.81
N THR A 139 -6.17 2.45 2.18
CA THR A 139 -7.49 1.79 2.28
C THR A 139 -7.54 0.74 3.39
N LYS A 140 -6.38 0.30 3.90
CA LYS A 140 -6.23 -0.86 4.79
C LYS A 140 -6.65 -2.19 4.15
N GLU A 141 -6.68 -2.23 2.82
CA GLU A 141 -7.01 -3.45 2.09
C GLU A 141 -5.73 -4.18 1.68
N SER A 142 -5.84 -5.50 1.67
CA SER A 142 -4.82 -6.42 1.19
C SER A 142 -5.43 -7.40 0.21
N ARG A 143 -4.68 -7.80 -0.82
CA ARG A 143 -5.12 -8.78 -1.80
C ARG A 143 -3.99 -9.77 -2.06
N LEU A 144 -4.28 -11.06 -1.85
CA LEU A 144 -3.34 -12.13 -2.20
C LEU A 144 -3.09 -12.09 -3.71
N ILE A 145 -1.83 -12.27 -4.10
CA ILE A 145 -1.48 -12.48 -5.50
C ILE A 145 -1.74 -13.96 -5.78
N PRO A 146 -2.65 -14.29 -6.73
CA PRO A 146 -2.91 -15.68 -7.06
C PRO A 146 -1.64 -16.34 -7.58
N SER A 147 -1.49 -17.63 -7.32
CA SER A 147 -0.45 -18.43 -7.98
C SER A 147 -0.66 -18.31 -9.49
N ALA A 148 0.39 -17.96 -10.21
CA ALA A 148 0.41 -18.03 -11.66
C ALA A 148 1.16 -19.32 -12.04
N GLU A 149 0.49 -20.22 -12.75
CA GLU A 149 1.17 -21.31 -13.43
C GLU A 149 1.76 -20.77 -14.73
N PHE A 150 3.07 -20.67 -14.80
CA PHE A 150 3.77 -20.33 -16.03
C PHE A 150 4.93 -21.30 -16.23
N GLU A 151 5.16 -21.70 -17.48
CA GLU A 151 6.34 -22.47 -17.85
C GLU A 151 7.57 -21.56 -17.71
N LEU A 152 8.37 -21.83 -16.69
CA LEU A 152 9.69 -21.25 -16.57
C LEU A 152 10.54 -21.77 -17.73
N LYS A 153 11.10 -20.86 -18.53
CA LYS A 153 12.20 -21.25 -19.43
C LYS A 153 13.31 -21.87 -18.59
N GLU A 154 13.92 -22.96 -19.07
CA GLU A 154 14.96 -23.71 -18.34
C GLU A 154 16.07 -22.83 -17.74
N THR A 155 16.35 -21.67 -18.35
CA THR A 155 17.33 -20.68 -17.87
C THR A 155 16.93 -19.93 -16.59
N PHE A 156 15.67 -19.99 -16.17
CA PHE A 156 15.12 -19.40 -14.94
C PHE A 156 14.76 -20.44 -13.88
N CYS A 157 15.09 -21.72 -14.08
CA CYS A 157 15.04 -22.71 -13.01
C CYS A 157 16.12 -22.34 -11.98
N ASP A 158 15.74 -21.54 -10.98
CA ASP A 158 16.64 -21.09 -9.93
C ASP A 158 17.28 -22.24 -9.16
N CYS A 159 18.50 -21.93 -8.70
CA CYS A 159 19.50 -22.71 -7.96
C CYS A 159 19.06 -23.39 -6.65
N CYS A 160 17.82 -23.86 -6.54
CA CYS A 160 17.30 -24.58 -5.37
C CYS A 160 17.62 -26.08 -5.38
N THR A 161 18.37 -26.60 -6.35
CA THR A 161 18.82 -28.00 -6.37
C THR A 161 20.13 -28.19 -5.60
N TYR A 162 20.24 -27.73 -4.35
CA TYR A 162 21.29 -28.24 -3.45
C TYR A 162 20.86 -28.19 -1.98
N VAL A 163 20.03 -29.16 -1.59
CA VAL A 163 20.08 -29.81 -0.26
C VAL A 163 19.59 -31.24 -0.54
N GLY A 164 20.45 -32.22 -0.83
CA GLY A 164 21.39 -32.86 0.07
C GLY A 164 21.19 -34.37 -0.13
N SER A 165 22.30 -35.07 -0.37
CA SER A 165 22.43 -36.53 -0.49
C SER A 165 21.90 -37.31 0.70
#